data_AF-A0A6J4Q8B0-F1
#
_entry.id   AF-A0A6J4Q8B0-F1
#
_cell.length_a   1.000
_cell.length_b   1.000
_cell.length_c   1.000
_cell.angle_alpha   90.00
_cell.angle_beta   90.00
_cell.angle_gamma   90.00
#
_symmetry.space_group_name_H-M   'P 1'
#
loop_
_entity.id
_entity.type
_entity.pdbx_description
1 polymer ?
#
loop_
_entity_poly.entity_id
_entity_poly.type
_entity_poly.pdbx_seq_one_letter_code
_entity_poly.pdbx_strand_id
1 'polypeptide(L)'
;MNSTVPHPLDVATVARLLQGRHDDPFSVLGPHRLGDATWVTAFDPGAEQLAAVMDGTEHPLTRVEGGLFCGRVPGDGPYHLHGRGYGRQWDYDDAYRFGPVLTDLDEYLLGEGTHERLWEALGAHIVTHEGAAGTHFAVWAPNARRVSVVGDWNAWDRRR
;
A
#
# COMPACT_ATOMS: atom_id res chain seq x y z
N MET A 1 16.84 6.66 -23.59
CA MET A 1 17.85 6.24 -22.60
C MET A 1 17.17 6.27 -21.24
N ASN A 2 16.63 5.14 -20.78
CA ASN A 2 15.89 5.08 -19.52
C ASN A 2 16.94 5.10 -18.39
N SER A 3 17.09 6.24 -17.74
CA SER A 3 17.98 6.37 -16.58
C SER A 3 17.27 5.71 -15.40
N THR A 4 17.51 4.41 -15.20
CA THR A 4 17.03 3.68 -14.03
C THR A 4 17.81 4.17 -12.82
N VAL A 5 17.19 5.04 -12.02
CA VAL A 5 17.69 5.35 -10.68
C VAL A 5 17.76 4.02 -9.92
N PRO A 6 18.89 3.70 -9.25
CA PRO A 6 18.99 2.49 -8.46
C PRO A 6 17.85 2.43 -7.43
N HIS A 7 17.04 1.38 -7.49
CA HIS A 7 15.96 1.10 -6.54
C HIS A 7 16.11 -0.35 -6.04
N PRO A 8 15.54 -0.69 -4.87
CA PRO A 8 15.75 -2.01 -4.27
C PRO A 8 14.91 -3.12 -4.91
N LEU A 9 13.92 -2.78 -5.72
CA LEU A 9 12.99 -3.75 -6.33
C LEU A 9 13.64 -4.53 -7.48
N ASP A 10 13.50 -5.86 -7.47
CA ASP A 10 13.89 -6.68 -8.61
C ASP A 10 12.84 -6.68 -9.74
N VAL A 11 13.25 -7.08 -10.95
CA VAL A 11 12.39 -7.06 -12.14
C VAL A 11 11.19 -7.98 -12.00
N ALA A 12 11.35 -9.13 -11.34
CA ALA A 12 10.26 -10.11 -11.16
C ALA A 12 9.17 -9.55 -10.24
N THR A 13 9.57 -8.88 -9.17
CA THR A 13 8.71 -8.22 -8.19
C THR A 13 7.92 -7.09 -8.86
N VAL A 14 8.60 -6.23 -9.62
CA VAL A 14 7.95 -5.16 -10.40
C VAL A 14 6.90 -5.74 -11.34
N ALA A 15 7.26 -6.77 -12.13
CA ALA A 15 6.32 -7.40 -13.06
C ALA A 15 5.10 -8.01 -12.35
N ARG A 16 5.30 -8.67 -11.19
CA ARG A 16 4.21 -9.24 -10.39
C ARG A 16 3.30 -8.16 -9.82
N LEU A 17 3.85 -7.05 -9.31
CA LEU A 17 3.05 -5.94 -8.80
C LEU A 17 2.23 -5.28 -9.91
N LEU A 18 2.83 -4.98 -11.06
CA LEU A 18 2.13 -4.36 -12.20
C LEU A 18 1.00 -5.23 -12.75
N GLN A 19 1.13 -6.56 -12.66
CA GLN A 19 0.08 -7.51 -13.04
C GLN A 19 -0.95 -7.77 -11.92
N GLY A 20 -0.74 -7.24 -10.71
CA GLY A 20 -1.53 -7.54 -9.52
C GLY A 20 -1.47 -9.03 -9.17
N ARG A 21 -0.28 -9.63 -9.21
CA ARG A 21 0.02 -11.05 -8.94
C ARG A 21 1.06 -11.23 -7.83
N HIS A 22 1.29 -10.19 -7.04
CA HIS A 22 2.14 -10.30 -5.86
C HIS A 22 1.31 -10.89 -4.72
N ASP A 23 1.82 -11.94 -4.08
CA ASP A 23 1.06 -12.70 -3.06
C ASP A 23 1.00 -11.95 -1.72
N ASP A 24 2.02 -11.14 -1.45
CA ASP A 24 2.09 -10.26 -0.28
C ASP A 24 2.51 -8.84 -0.71
N PRO A 25 1.59 -7.98 -1.16
CA PRO A 25 1.91 -6.62 -1.55
C PRO A 25 2.51 -5.78 -0.42
N PHE A 26 2.19 -6.06 0.86
CA PHE A 26 2.71 -5.30 2.01
C PHE A 26 4.20 -5.53 2.23
N SER A 27 4.75 -6.68 1.80
CA SER A 27 6.20 -6.91 1.79
C SER A 27 7.00 -5.98 0.85
N VAL A 28 6.33 -5.24 -0.04
CA VAL A 28 6.99 -4.40 -1.05
C VAL A 28 6.45 -2.98 -1.09
N LEU A 29 5.13 -2.81 -1.06
CA LEU A 29 4.46 -1.51 -1.03
C LEU A 29 4.52 -0.90 0.38
N GLY A 30 4.45 0.42 0.45
CA GLY A 30 4.62 1.17 1.68
C GLY A 30 6.10 1.41 2.05
N PRO A 31 6.37 1.79 3.30
CA PRO A 31 7.71 2.08 3.80
C PRO A 31 8.47 0.81 4.21
N HIS A 32 9.67 0.62 3.67
CA HIS A 32 10.56 -0.50 3.98
C HIS A 32 11.97 -0.02 4.31
N ARG A 33 12.54 -0.48 5.42
CA ARG A 33 13.89 -0.10 5.84
C ARG A 33 14.93 -0.95 5.12
N LEU A 34 15.85 -0.29 4.40
CA LEU A 34 16.99 -0.93 3.75
C LEU A 34 18.29 -0.19 4.11
N GLY A 35 19.10 -0.82 4.95
CA GLY A 35 20.32 -0.20 5.48
C GLY A 35 20.01 1.00 6.37
N ASP A 36 20.52 2.16 6.00
CA ASP A 36 20.37 3.44 6.72
C ASP A 36 19.17 4.27 6.25
N ALA A 37 18.41 3.79 5.26
CA ALA A 37 17.32 4.53 4.64
C ALA A 37 15.99 3.77 4.67
N THR A 38 14.91 4.54 4.70
CA THR A 38 13.56 4.03 4.42
C THR A 38 13.25 4.28 2.95
N TRP A 39 12.77 3.24 2.28
CA TRP A 39 12.26 3.31 0.91
C TRP A 39 10.75 3.26 0.95
N VAL A 40 10.10 4.21 0.29
CA VAL A 40 8.67 4.18 0.06
C VAL A 40 8.44 3.68 -1.35
N THR A 41 7.65 2.61 -1.49
CA THR A 41 7.18 2.11 -2.78
C THR A 41 5.67 2.27 -2.85
N ALA A 42 5.19 2.99 -3.86
CA ALA A 42 3.76 3.27 -4.03
C ALA A 42 3.33 2.98 -5.47
N PHE A 43 2.07 2.60 -5.63
CA PHE A 43 1.48 2.34 -6.93
C PHE A 43 0.32 3.31 -7.20
N ASP A 44 0.50 4.20 -8.16
CA ASP A 44 -0.53 5.12 -8.66
C ASP A 44 -0.48 5.17 -10.20
N PRO A 45 -1.39 4.46 -10.91
CA PRO A 45 -1.39 4.44 -12.36
C PRO A 45 -1.81 5.78 -12.99
N GLY A 46 -2.47 6.66 -12.22
CA GLY A 46 -2.90 7.98 -12.69
C GLY A 46 -1.85 9.07 -12.51
N ALA A 47 -0.85 8.86 -11.64
CA ALA A 47 0.18 9.85 -11.37
C ALA A 47 1.21 9.92 -12.52
N GLU A 48 1.55 11.13 -12.95
CA GLU A 48 2.73 11.46 -13.76
C GLU A 48 3.96 11.68 -12.88
N GLN A 49 3.75 12.24 -11.68
CA GLN A 49 4.74 12.43 -10.63
C GLN A 49 4.12 12.05 -9.29
N LEU A 50 4.94 11.48 -8.40
CA LEU A 50 4.51 11.09 -7.06
C LEU A 50 5.59 11.48 -6.05
N ALA A 51 5.18 11.98 -4.88
CA ALA A 51 6.07 12.29 -3.77
C ALA A 51 5.48 11.76 -2.47
N ALA A 52 6.34 11.36 -1.54
CA ALA A 52 5.98 11.16 -0.15
C ALA A 52 6.17 12.48 0.61
N VAL A 53 5.16 12.95 1.32
CA VAL A 53 5.21 14.21 2.06
C VAL A 53 5.38 13.92 3.54
N MET A 54 6.51 14.33 4.12
CA MET A 54 6.86 14.14 5.52
C MET A 54 7.11 15.50 6.17
N ASP A 55 6.40 15.80 7.26
CA ASP A 55 6.48 17.10 7.95
C ASP A 55 6.35 18.30 6.99
N GLY A 56 5.50 18.18 5.97
CA GLY A 56 5.29 19.19 4.93
C GLY A 56 6.38 19.28 3.86
N THR A 57 7.40 18.44 3.92
CA THR A 57 8.48 18.35 2.93
C THR A 57 8.18 17.26 1.90
N GLU A 58 8.22 17.60 0.62
CA GLU A 58 8.07 16.62 -0.46
C GLU A 58 9.38 15.85 -0.70
N HIS A 59 9.30 14.52 -0.67
CA HIS A 59 10.35 13.59 -1.06
C HIS A 59 9.93 12.89 -2.36
N PRO A 60 10.53 13.25 -3.51
CA PRO A 60 10.13 12.69 -4.80
C PRO A 60 10.34 11.18 -4.87
N LEU A 61 9.32 10.46 -5.35
CA LEU A 61 9.40 9.04 -5.69
C LEU A 61 9.65 8.92 -7.18
N THR A 62 10.71 8.20 -7.56
CA THR A 62 11.06 8.01 -8.97
C THR A 62 10.18 6.92 -9.57
N ARG A 63 9.65 7.15 -10.77
CA ARG A 63 8.91 6.10 -11.49
C ARG A 63 9.84 4.94 -11.82
N VAL A 64 9.47 3.75 -11.37
CA VAL A 64 10.15 2.49 -11.69
C VAL A 64 9.66 1.98 -13.04
N GLU A 65 8.36 1.66 -13.13
CA GLU A 65 7.71 1.21 -14.35
C GLU A 65 6.19 1.34 -14.22
N GLY A 66 5.49 1.67 -15.32
CA GLY A 66 4.04 1.84 -15.29
C GLY A 66 3.60 2.84 -14.21
N GLY A 67 2.67 2.45 -13.35
CA GLY A 67 2.22 3.24 -12.19
C GLY A 67 3.04 3.06 -10.92
N LEU A 68 4.14 2.31 -10.94
CA LEU A 68 4.95 2.02 -9.76
C LEU A 68 6.04 3.08 -9.56
N PHE A 69 6.15 3.60 -8.34
CA PHE A 69 7.13 4.59 -7.94
C PHE A 69 7.89 4.12 -6.69
N CYS A 70 9.14 4.52 -6.59
CA CYS A 70 9.99 4.18 -5.45
C CYS A 70 10.97 5.33 -5.14
N GLY A 71 11.20 5.62 -3.87
CA GLY A 71 12.12 6.67 -3.46
C GLY A 71 12.53 6.56 -1.99
N ARG A 72 13.65 7.20 -1.65
CA ARG A 72 14.16 7.27 -0.27
C ARG A 72 13.46 8.40 0.47
N VAL A 73 13.09 8.14 1.71
CA VAL A 73 12.54 9.11 2.64
C VAL A 73 13.34 9.12 3.96
N PRO A 74 13.39 10.25 4.67
CA PRO A 74 14.08 10.32 5.97
C PRO A 74 13.24 9.68 7.08
N GLY A 75 13.87 8.83 7.90
CA GLY A 75 13.25 8.28 9.10
C GLY A 75 12.09 7.31 8.84
N ASP A 76 11.23 7.14 9.85
CA ASP A 76 10.10 6.22 9.91
C ASP A 76 8.79 6.91 10.36
N GLY A 77 8.76 8.24 10.27
CA GLY A 77 7.60 9.05 10.62
C GLY A 77 6.41 8.86 9.66
N PRO A 78 5.23 9.37 10.04
CA PRO A 78 4.06 9.34 9.17
C PRO A 78 4.28 10.18 7.90
N TYR A 79 3.67 9.74 6.80
CA TYR A 79 3.66 10.45 5.53
C TYR A 79 2.34 10.24 4.80
N HIS A 80 2.04 11.13 3.86
CA HIS A 80 0.99 10.95 2.85
C HIS A 80 1.61 11.04 1.45
N LEU A 81 0.88 10.56 0.45
CA LEU A 81 1.30 10.60 -0.94
C LEU A 81 0.68 11.82 -1.64
N HIS A 82 1.51 12.57 -2.35
CA HIS A 82 1.11 13.68 -3.20
C HIS A 82 1.33 13.30 -4.67
N GLY A 83 0.23 13.09 -5.40
CA GLY A 83 0.23 12.73 -6.82
C GLY A 83 -0.07 13.93 -7.71
N ARG A 84 0.61 14.02 -8.85
CA ARG A 84 0.36 15.02 -9.90
C ARG A 84 0.21 14.31 -11.24
N GLY A 85 -0.82 14.63 -12.02
CA GLY A 85 -1.04 14.04 -13.36
C GLY A 85 -2.29 14.59 -14.05
N TYR A 86 -2.31 14.61 -15.39
CA TYR A 86 -3.46 15.09 -16.18
C TYR A 86 -3.96 16.49 -15.78
N GLY A 87 -3.04 17.40 -15.40
CA GLY A 87 -3.38 18.75 -14.95
C GLY A 87 -4.07 18.82 -13.57
N ARG A 88 -4.08 17.72 -12.82
CA ARG A 88 -4.64 17.64 -11.46
C ARG A 88 -3.58 17.23 -10.45
N GLN A 89 -3.89 17.48 -9.18
CA GLN A 89 -3.09 17.10 -8.03
C GLN A 89 -4.02 16.49 -6.98
N TRP A 90 -3.52 15.53 -6.22
CA TRP A 90 -4.29 14.85 -5.18
C TRP A 90 -3.38 14.37 -4.05
N ASP A 91 -3.92 14.37 -2.84
CA ASP A 91 -3.27 13.92 -1.62
C ASP A 91 -4.07 12.77 -1.01
N TYR A 92 -3.39 11.73 -0.54
CA TYR A 92 -4.01 10.58 0.10
C TYR A 92 -3.03 9.85 1.02
N ASP A 93 -3.56 9.23 2.07
CA ASP A 93 -2.77 8.35 2.93
C ASP A 93 -2.39 7.05 2.19
N ASP A 94 -1.16 6.58 2.38
CA ASP A 94 -0.76 5.28 1.84
C ASP A 94 -1.33 4.15 2.69
N ALA A 95 -2.26 3.37 2.13
CA ALA A 95 -2.85 2.23 2.82
C ALA A 95 -1.82 1.16 3.22
N TYR A 96 -0.70 1.06 2.49
CA TYR A 96 0.37 0.09 2.76
C TYR A 96 1.36 0.54 3.84
N ARG A 97 1.17 1.74 4.43
CA ARG A 97 2.00 2.19 5.56
C ARG A 97 1.58 1.62 6.91
N PHE A 98 0.35 1.09 7.00
CA PHE A 98 -0.27 0.64 8.23
C PHE A 98 0.04 -0.83 8.51
N GLY A 99 0.22 -1.16 9.79
CA GLY A 99 0.40 -2.54 10.23
C GLY A 99 -0.85 -3.43 10.06
N PRO A 100 -0.70 -4.74 10.31
CA PRO A 100 -1.83 -5.67 10.34
C PRO A 100 -2.84 -5.27 11.43
N VAL A 101 -4.12 -5.36 11.09
CA VAL A 101 -5.24 -5.06 12.01
C VAL A 101 -5.78 -6.33 12.68
N LEU A 102 -5.74 -7.47 11.97
CA LEU A 102 -6.08 -8.78 12.55
C LEU A 102 -5.00 -9.22 13.53
N THR A 103 -5.40 -9.75 14.68
CA THR A 103 -4.47 -10.26 15.68
C THR A 103 -4.14 -11.73 15.42
N ASP A 104 -3.00 -12.19 15.94
CA ASP A 104 -2.62 -13.62 15.91
C ASP A 104 -3.70 -14.54 16.49
N LEU A 105 -4.45 -14.05 17.50
CA LEU A 105 -5.56 -14.79 18.09
C LEU A 105 -6.73 -14.92 17.12
N ASP A 106 -7.07 -13.86 16.39
CA ASP A 106 -8.14 -13.90 15.39
C ASP A 106 -7.79 -14.91 14.30
N GLU A 107 -6.55 -14.86 13.79
CA GLU A 107 -6.06 -15.81 12.79
C GLU A 107 -6.12 -17.26 13.28
N TYR A 108 -5.70 -17.50 14.53
CA TYR A 108 -5.75 -18.82 15.15
C TYR A 108 -7.19 -19.36 15.27
N LEU A 109 -8.11 -18.57 15.85
CA LEU A 109 -9.50 -18.97 16.04
C LEU A 109 -10.23 -19.16 14.71
N LEU A 110 -9.86 -18.38 13.70
CA LEU A 110 -10.37 -18.48 12.34
C LEU A 110 -9.91 -19.79 11.68
N GLY A 111 -8.65 -20.18 11.86
CA GLY A 111 -8.09 -21.44 11.37
C GLY A 111 -8.74 -22.68 12.03
N GLU A 112 -9.05 -22.60 13.33
CA GLU A 112 -9.72 -23.66 14.08
C GLU A 112 -11.25 -23.68 13.86
N GLY A 113 -11.83 -22.64 13.26
CA GLY A 113 -13.28 -22.51 13.09
C GLY A 113 -14.03 -22.25 14.41
N THR A 114 -13.34 -21.77 15.44
CA THR A 114 -13.87 -21.55 16.80
C THR A 114 -14.09 -20.07 17.13
N HIS A 115 -13.91 -19.18 16.15
CA HIS A 115 -14.07 -17.74 16.35
C HIS A 115 -15.56 -17.36 16.53
N GLU A 116 -16.04 -17.33 17.77
CA GLU A 116 -17.45 -17.06 18.10
C GLU A 116 -17.93 -15.66 17.68
N ARG A 117 -17.02 -14.67 17.60
CA ARG A 117 -17.31 -13.28 17.22
C ARG A 117 -16.72 -12.88 15.87
N LEU A 118 -16.77 -13.80 14.90
CA LEU A 118 -16.09 -13.65 13.61
C LEU A 118 -16.46 -12.36 12.85
N TRP A 119 -17.69 -11.86 13.05
CA TRP A 119 -18.15 -10.61 12.44
C TRP A 119 -17.43 -9.35 12.94
N GLU A 120 -16.67 -9.43 14.03
CA GLU A 120 -15.85 -8.31 14.53
C GLU A 120 -14.46 -8.30 13.90
N ALA A 121 -13.98 -9.48 13.47
CA ALA A 121 -12.70 -9.63 12.79
C ALA A 121 -12.84 -9.44 11.27
N LEU A 122 -13.83 -10.08 10.65
CA LEU A 122 -14.09 -10.00 9.21
C LEU A 122 -15.13 -8.94 8.87
N GLY A 123 -15.11 -8.46 7.63
CA GLY A 123 -16.04 -7.44 7.11
C GLY A 123 -15.39 -6.08 6.95
N ALA A 124 -16.20 -5.03 7.03
CA ALA A 124 -15.78 -3.64 6.91
C ALA A 124 -16.05 -2.90 8.22
N HIS A 125 -15.00 -2.43 8.88
CA HIS A 125 -15.07 -1.83 10.21
C HIS A 125 -14.45 -0.44 10.21
N ILE A 126 -15.19 0.56 10.69
CA ILE A 126 -14.64 1.90 10.93
C ILE A 126 -13.71 1.81 12.14
N VAL A 127 -12.44 2.15 11.94
CA VAL A 127 -11.41 2.04 12.96
C VAL A 127 -10.55 3.31 13.01
N THR A 128 -9.92 3.53 14.14
CA THR A 128 -8.74 4.41 14.22
C THR A 128 -7.53 3.52 14.39
N HIS A 129 -6.66 3.48 13.38
CA HIS A 129 -5.48 2.63 13.36
C HIS A 129 -4.23 3.51 13.17
N GLU A 130 -3.26 3.37 14.08
CA GLU A 130 -2.06 4.21 14.13
C GLU A 130 -2.33 5.72 14.05
N GLY A 131 -3.42 6.17 14.69
CA GLY A 131 -3.82 7.58 14.72
C GLY A 131 -4.60 8.07 13.48
N ALA A 132 -4.77 7.24 12.45
CA ALA A 132 -5.57 7.55 11.27
C ALA A 132 -6.97 6.93 11.37
N ALA A 133 -8.01 7.71 11.08
CA ALA A 133 -9.37 7.20 10.96
C ALA A 133 -9.61 6.63 9.56
N GLY A 134 -10.14 5.42 9.47
CA GLY A 134 -10.36 4.73 8.20
C GLY A 134 -11.31 3.55 8.31
N THR A 135 -11.35 2.73 7.26
CA THR A 135 -12.12 1.48 7.24
C THR A 135 -11.18 0.30 7.03
N HIS A 136 -11.18 -0.63 7.98
CA HIS A 136 -10.51 -1.91 7.86
C HIS A 136 -11.40 -2.90 7.10
N PHE A 137 -10.86 -3.53 6.06
CA PHE A 137 -11.54 -4.58 5.29
C PHE A 137 -10.81 -5.91 5.47
N ALA A 138 -11.52 -6.93 5.95
CA ALA A 138 -11.01 -8.29 6.06
C ALA A 138 -11.98 -9.29 5.44
N VAL A 139 -11.44 -10.20 4.60
CA VAL A 139 -12.23 -11.21 3.89
C VAL A 139 -11.53 -12.57 3.95
N TRP A 140 -12.31 -13.62 4.21
CA TRP A 140 -11.82 -14.99 4.07
C TRP A 140 -11.86 -15.39 2.59
N ALA A 141 -10.68 -15.53 1.98
CA ALA A 141 -10.55 -15.89 0.57
C ALA A 141 -9.33 -16.80 0.29
N PRO A 142 -9.21 -17.98 0.94
CA PRO A 142 -7.99 -18.80 0.93
C PRO A 142 -7.59 -19.34 -0.45
N ASN A 143 -8.56 -19.45 -1.36
CA ASN A 143 -8.32 -19.91 -2.74
C ASN A 143 -8.28 -18.76 -3.75
N ALA A 144 -8.43 -17.50 -3.32
CA ALA A 144 -8.39 -16.37 -4.22
C ALA A 144 -6.95 -16.09 -4.67
N ARG A 145 -6.77 -15.89 -5.97
CA ARG A 145 -5.47 -15.44 -6.51
C ARG A 145 -5.19 -13.97 -6.22
N ARG A 146 -6.23 -13.18 -5.95
CA ARG A 146 -6.14 -11.75 -5.65
C ARG A 146 -7.43 -11.25 -5.02
N VAL A 147 -7.29 -10.30 -4.10
CA VAL A 147 -8.36 -9.48 -3.56
C VAL A 147 -8.00 -8.00 -3.78
N SER A 148 -8.99 -7.18 -4.08
CA SER A 148 -8.83 -5.73 -4.19
C SER A 148 -10.12 -5.09 -3.68
N VAL A 149 -10.02 -4.05 -2.84
CA VAL A 149 -11.18 -3.27 -2.42
C VAL A 149 -11.44 -2.21 -3.49
N VAL A 150 -12.67 -2.11 -3.97
CA VAL A 150 -13.05 -1.13 -4.99
C VAL A 150 -14.31 -0.37 -4.57
N GLY A 151 -14.32 0.91 -4.88
CA GLY A 151 -15.42 1.81 -4.56
C GLY A 151 -15.35 3.11 -5.35
N ASP A 152 -16.19 4.06 -4.98
CA ASP A 152 -16.17 5.40 -5.56
C ASP A 152 -14.84 6.13 -5.29
N TRP A 153 -14.22 5.93 -4.12
CA TRP A 153 -12.97 6.57 -3.73
C TRP A 153 -11.75 6.21 -4.60
N ASN A 154 -11.76 5.07 -5.29
CA ASN A 154 -10.72 4.69 -6.26
C ASN A 154 -11.23 4.67 -7.71
N ALA A 155 -12.34 5.36 -7.99
CA ALA A 155 -12.99 5.38 -9.30
C ALA A 155 -13.28 3.97 -9.87
N TRP A 156 -13.51 3.00 -8.98
CA TRP A 156 -13.70 1.59 -9.31
C TRP A 156 -12.49 0.93 -9.99
N ASP A 157 -11.30 1.53 -9.87
CA ASP A 157 -10.06 0.94 -10.37
C ASP A 157 -9.55 -0.13 -9.41
N ARG A 158 -9.47 -1.38 -9.88
CA ARG A 158 -9.00 -2.54 -9.09
C ARG A 158 -7.50 -2.53 -8.79
N ARG A 159 -6.77 -1.52 -9.28
CA ARG A 159 -5.32 -1.40 -9.10
C ARG A 159 -4.96 -0.25 -8.17
N ARG A 160 -5.93 0.52 -7.68
CA ARG A 160 -5.70 1.75 -6.91
C ARG A 160 -6.38 1.67 -5.55
#